data_AF-A0AA36J078-F1
#
_entry.id   AF-A0AA36J078-F1
#
_cell.length_a   1.000
_cell.length_b   1.000
_cell.length_c   1.000
_cell.angle_alpha   90.00
_cell.angle_beta   90.00
_cell.angle_gamma   90.00
#
_symmetry.space_group_name_H-M   'P 1'
#
loop_
_entity.id
_entity.type
_entity.pdbx_description
1 polymer ?
#
loop_
_entity_poly.entity_id
_entity_poly.type
_entity_poly.pdbx_seq_one_letter_code
_entity_poly.pdbx_strand_id
1 'polypeptide(L)'
;MSRSGGRGTLAIVLGAAVVGLPGLYWEFYLAERDRPLEVLPVRPPPPSPPPLPPRPPAPPALAPPVPAPPAPAPPAPAQRPVDAEDEQMSPGPYRPKLYAKDAECADQAVEIGDLPSEEACDKVVATKQECGRHFMFSTAHPDWKCRCCAPFGEEGGPTSDQWSVYKAQVPRDPSLPAMPPAPPPVDPLAGLPVAASRPTWLMRKDALVVDARKASSGGMIILQAVLSDSHSTWGNAKDNKKLEDRPDWLRAILATNQAHAEKHGHVMVIRAHPTEPQLFDWMIKDCGKKSLRVCTKMNERESFNWEKHLMMQDYLLSPQEFSHVLMLDADAALIQPQLDTLRRIAEILDKKGKELFLTNEDWLDENGARRINGGLMLAKNTIFTQNLFQDTFESHVKGYQTLKNARIGTGVLRCTSNEQICLNDLYYGDQEHFTHKVIMASGKKYNRGAERGGEAHITDETTEIMHWMGGAKATAGKALCDGERDLTFGGPNGYGCRKR
;
A
#
# COMPACT_ATOMS: atom_id res chain seq x y z
N MET A 1 40.63 71.90 32.49
CA MET A 1 41.69 70.90 32.31
C MET A 1 41.38 69.68 33.17
N SER A 2 41.58 68.51 32.58
CA SER A 2 41.51 67.15 33.12
C SER A 2 40.14 66.54 33.44
N ARG A 3 39.97 65.36 32.85
CA ARG A 3 38.78 64.55 32.64
C ARG A 3 38.73 63.39 33.66
N SER A 4 37.54 63.04 34.10
CA SER A 4 37.13 61.68 34.46
C SER A 4 35.63 61.62 34.15
N GLY A 5 35.04 60.64 33.51
CA GLY A 5 35.42 59.27 33.18
C GLY A 5 34.10 58.50 33.12
N GLY A 6 33.23 58.88 32.18
CA GLY A 6 31.88 58.32 32.04
C GLY A 6 31.93 56.91 31.48
N ARG A 7 31.46 55.93 32.26
CA ARG A 7 31.21 54.56 31.77
C ARG A 7 29.91 54.58 30.95
N GLY A 8 30.05 54.57 29.63
CA GLY A 8 28.95 54.29 28.71
C GLY A 8 28.71 52.78 28.66
N THR A 9 27.49 52.37 29.03
CA THR A 9 27.01 51.00 28.88
C THR A 9 26.66 50.78 27.41
N LEU A 10 27.50 50.03 26.69
CA LEU A 10 27.26 49.61 25.31
C LEU A 10 26.25 48.44 25.32
N ALA A 11 25.00 48.71 24.98
CA ALA A 11 24.00 47.68 24.73
C ALA A 11 24.26 47.06 23.36
N ILE A 12 24.91 45.89 23.34
CA ILE A 12 25.02 45.04 22.15
C ILE A 12 23.68 44.30 22.02
N VAL A 13 22.85 44.72 21.07
CA VAL A 13 21.69 43.95 20.61
C VAL A 13 22.22 42.86 19.67
N LEU A 14 22.52 41.68 20.22
CA LEU A 14 22.69 40.47 19.43
C LEU A 14 21.30 39.97 19.02
N GLY A 15 20.91 40.26 17.78
CA GLY A 15 19.76 39.62 17.14
C GLY A 15 20.03 38.13 16.97
N ALA A 16 19.41 37.32 17.82
CA ALA A 16 19.37 35.88 17.64
C ALA A 16 18.46 35.56 16.45
N ALA A 17 19.06 35.27 15.30
CA ALA A 17 18.37 34.58 14.22
C ALA A 17 18.06 33.16 14.69
N VAL A 18 16.79 32.90 15.02
CA VAL A 18 16.29 31.54 15.26
C VAL A 18 16.19 30.83 13.91
N VAL A 19 17.28 30.19 13.51
CA VAL A 19 17.27 29.19 12.46
C VAL A 19 16.70 27.92 13.08
N GLY A 20 15.44 27.63 12.80
CA GLY A 20 14.79 26.38 13.20
C GLY A 20 15.42 25.19 12.48
N LEU A 21 16.26 24.44 13.18
CA LEU A 21 16.79 23.15 12.74
C LEU A 21 15.81 22.04 13.14
N PRO A 22 15.19 21.31 12.20
CA PRO A 22 14.42 20.10 12.50
C PRO A 22 15.40 18.92 12.57
N GLY A 23 15.96 18.64 13.75
CA GLY A 23 16.92 17.54 13.88
C GLY A 23 17.15 16.96 15.29
N LEU A 24 16.60 17.56 16.34
CA LEU A 24 17.02 17.25 17.71
C LEU A 24 16.28 16.09 18.41
N TYR A 25 15.35 15.41 17.75
CA TYR A 25 14.68 14.24 18.35
C TYR A 25 15.42 12.91 18.13
N TRP A 26 16.48 12.88 17.29
CA TRP A 26 17.33 11.69 17.15
C TRP A 26 18.35 11.55 18.30
N GLU A 27 18.75 12.65 18.95
CA GLU A 27 19.80 12.62 19.98
C GLU A 27 19.34 12.13 21.36
N PHE A 28 18.05 12.23 21.70
CA PHE A 28 17.54 11.65 22.95
C PHE A 28 17.63 10.11 22.97
N TYR A 29 17.70 9.47 21.81
CA TYR A 29 17.83 8.01 21.69
C TYR A 29 19.24 7.48 22.05
N LEU A 30 20.25 8.34 22.14
CA LEU A 30 21.62 7.94 22.49
C LEU A 30 21.93 8.04 23.99
N ALA A 31 21.10 8.73 24.78
CA ALA A 31 21.39 8.98 26.20
C ALA A 31 21.05 7.79 27.13
N GLU A 32 20.23 6.82 26.69
CA GLU A 32 19.93 5.59 27.45
C GLU A 32 21.00 4.48 27.25
N ARG A 33 22.04 4.75 26.45
CA ARG A 33 23.04 3.79 25.95
C ARG A 33 24.13 3.38 26.96
N ASP A 34 24.27 4.09 28.08
CA ASP A 34 25.41 3.94 29.00
C ASP A 34 25.14 3.07 30.26
N ARG A 35 24.11 2.21 30.27
CA ARG A 35 24.06 1.14 31.28
C ARG A 35 24.95 -0.04 30.85
N PRO A 36 26.03 -0.36 31.58
CA PRO A 36 26.84 -1.53 31.26
C PRO A 36 26.02 -2.81 31.47
N LEU A 37 25.84 -3.56 30.38
CA LEU A 37 25.25 -4.91 30.41
C LEU A 37 26.32 -5.92 30.85
N GLU A 38 25.94 -6.77 31.80
CA GLU A 38 26.74 -7.89 32.28
C GLU A 38 26.89 -8.93 31.17
N VAL A 39 28.12 -9.18 30.73
CA VAL A 39 28.45 -10.06 29.58
C VAL A 39 28.47 -11.51 30.04
N LEU A 40 27.53 -12.32 29.54
CA LEU A 40 27.58 -13.79 29.68
C LEU A 40 28.48 -14.42 28.59
N PRO A 41 29.17 -15.54 28.89
CA PRO A 41 30.12 -16.16 27.97
C PRO A 41 29.44 -16.80 26.75
N VAL A 42 29.99 -16.49 25.57
CA VAL A 42 29.52 -16.93 24.24
C VAL A 42 30.02 -18.35 23.93
N ARG A 43 29.14 -19.22 23.42
CA ARG A 43 29.51 -20.55 22.89
C ARG A 43 30.01 -20.45 21.43
N PRO A 44 30.98 -21.29 21.01
CA PRO A 44 31.49 -21.26 19.64
C PRO A 44 30.44 -21.75 18.61
N PRO A 45 30.48 -21.20 17.37
CA PRO A 45 29.55 -21.54 16.31
C PRO A 45 29.84 -22.91 15.67
N PRO A 46 28.83 -23.57 15.09
CA PRO A 46 29.00 -24.80 14.32
C PRO A 46 29.67 -24.56 12.94
N PRO A 47 30.30 -25.59 12.35
CA PRO A 47 31.02 -25.46 11.08
C PRO A 47 30.08 -25.31 9.87
N SER A 48 30.56 -24.58 8.86
CA SER A 48 29.82 -24.24 7.63
C SER A 48 29.68 -25.41 6.66
N PRO A 49 28.57 -25.48 5.90
CA PRO A 49 28.37 -26.47 4.83
C PRO A 49 29.19 -26.15 3.56
N PRO A 50 29.46 -27.16 2.70
CA PRO A 50 30.24 -27.00 1.48
C PRO A 50 29.49 -26.24 0.37
N PRO A 51 30.22 -25.58 -0.56
CA PRO A 51 29.64 -24.76 -1.61
C PRO A 51 29.03 -25.58 -2.76
N LEU A 52 28.00 -25.01 -3.39
CA LEU A 52 27.31 -25.57 -4.55
C LEU A 52 28.04 -25.26 -5.88
N PRO A 53 27.87 -26.09 -6.92
CA PRO A 53 28.50 -25.88 -8.22
C PRO A 53 27.88 -24.72 -9.01
N PRO A 54 28.66 -24.07 -9.90
CA PRO A 54 28.23 -22.88 -10.65
C PRO A 54 27.26 -23.21 -11.80
N ARG A 55 26.32 -22.30 -12.05
CA ARG A 55 25.34 -22.36 -13.14
C ARG A 55 25.94 -21.86 -14.48
N PRO A 56 25.53 -22.45 -15.63
CA PRO A 56 25.96 -21.98 -16.94
C PRO A 56 25.30 -20.65 -17.34
N PRO A 57 25.97 -19.87 -18.22
CA PRO A 57 25.53 -18.52 -18.59
C PRO A 57 24.40 -18.54 -19.65
N ALA A 58 23.49 -17.57 -19.53
CA ALA A 58 22.39 -17.36 -20.47
C ALA A 58 22.86 -16.55 -21.70
N PRO A 59 22.23 -16.78 -22.89
CA PRO A 59 22.57 -16.06 -24.11
C PRO A 59 22.00 -14.62 -24.14
N PRO A 60 22.61 -13.71 -24.93
CA PRO A 60 22.27 -12.29 -24.92
C PRO A 60 21.03 -11.98 -25.78
N ALA A 61 20.14 -11.14 -25.25
CA ALA A 61 18.96 -10.65 -25.93
C ALA A 61 19.26 -9.42 -26.82
N LEU A 62 18.62 -9.36 -27.98
CA LEU A 62 18.71 -8.24 -28.93
C LEU A 62 17.79 -7.07 -28.53
N ALA A 63 18.26 -5.85 -28.76
CA ALA A 63 17.56 -4.62 -28.38
C ALA A 63 16.45 -4.22 -29.37
N PRO A 64 15.28 -3.75 -28.87
CA PRO A 64 14.20 -3.25 -29.72
C PRO A 64 14.36 -1.76 -30.08
N PRO A 65 13.77 -1.29 -31.19
CA PRO A 65 13.88 0.08 -31.67
C PRO A 65 12.94 1.06 -30.93
N VAL A 66 13.36 2.33 -30.89
CA VAL A 66 12.73 3.44 -30.13
C VAL A 66 11.58 4.08 -30.93
N PRO A 67 10.36 4.24 -30.37
CA PRO A 67 9.28 4.98 -31.02
C PRO A 67 9.32 6.49 -30.73
N ALA A 68 8.83 7.27 -31.70
CA ALA A 68 8.72 8.73 -31.66
C ALA A 68 7.60 9.23 -30.72
N PRO A 69 7.69 10.46 -30.19
CA PRO A 69 6.77 10.97 -29.16
C PRO A 69 5.41 11.42 -29.73
N PRO A 70 4.29 11.18 -28.99
CA PRO A 70 2.96 11.63 -29.41
C PRO A 70 2.63 13.05 -28.94
N ALA A 71 1.77 13.70 -29.72
CA ALA A 71 1.26 15.05 -29.54
C ALA A 71 0.27 15.17 -28.34
N PRO A 72 0.06 16.37 -27.79
CA PRO A 72 -0.67 16.57 -26.53
C PRO A 72 -2.20 16.43 -26.68
N ALA A 73 -2.82 15.85 -25.65
CA ALA A 73 -4.25 15.55 -25.61
C ALA A 73 -5.12 16.73 -25.12
N PRO A 74 -6.37 16.85 -25.63
CA PRO A 74 -7.33 17.90 -25.25
C PRO A 74 -8.06 17.60 -23.92
N PRO A 75 -8.72 18.61 -23.30
CA PRO A 75 -9.30 18.50 -21.96
C PRO A 75 -10.58 17.67 -21.88
N ALA A 76 -10.77 17.00 -20.74
CA ALA A 76 -11.85 16.05 -20.47
C ALA A 76 -13.19 16.73 -20.09
N PRO A 77 -14.35 16.19 -20.53
CA PRO A 77 -15.67 16.74 -20.26
C PRO A 77 -16.34 16.17 -19.00
N ALA A 78 -17.28 16.95 -18.45
CA ALA A 78 -18.10 16.65 -17.26
C ALA A 78 -19.12 15.53 -17.51
N GLN A 79 -19.34 14.67 -16.50
CA GLN A 79 -20.27 13.54 -16.55
C GLN A 79 -21.73 13.95 -16.27
N ARG A 80 -22.65 13.39 -17.06
CA ARG A 80 -24.12 13.50 -16.97
C ARG A 80 -24.74 12.17 -16.49
N PRO A 81 -26.03 12.18 -16.06
CA PRO A 81 -26.70 11.04 -15.43
C PRO A 81 -26.78 9.81 -16.34
N VAL A 82 -26.65 8.63 -15.72
CA VAL A 82 -26.78 7.31 -16.33
C VAL A 82 -28.27 6.98 -16.44
N ASP A 83 -28.98 7.69 -17.30
CA ASP A 83 -30.32 7.30 -17.72
C ASP A 83 -30.25 6.62 -19.08
N ALA A 84 -31.17 5.67 -19.27
CA ALA A 84 -31.37 4.88 -20.46
C ALA A 84 -31.61 5.76 -21.71
N GLU A 85 -30.54 6.27 -22.31
CA GLU A 85 -30.56 6.59 -23.72
C GLU A 85 -30.51 5.25 -24.46
N ASP A 86 -31.70 4.70 -24.70
CA ASP A 86 -31.97 3.91 -25.90
C ASP A 86 -31.62 4.83 -27.08
N GLU A 87 -30.32 4.93 -27.38
CA GLU A 87 -29.81 5.64 -28.53
C GLU A 87 -30.29 4.88 -29.76
N GLN A 88 -31.49 5.25 -30.23
CA GLN A 88 -31.96 4.89 -31.55
C GLN A 88 -30.84 5.22 -32.53
N MET A 89 -30.35 4.18 -33.23
CA MET A 89 -29.35 4.34 -34.29
C MET A 89 -29.80 5.47 -35.21
N SER A 90 -29.09 6.61 -35.15
CA SER A 90 -29.40 7.74 -36.01
C SER A 90 -29.18 7.30 -37.47
N PRO A 91 -30.12 7.55 -38.39
CA PRO A 91 -29.97 7.17 -39.79
C PRO A 91 -28.80 7.93 -40.41
N GLY A 92 -27.65 7.28 -40.47
CA GLY A 92 -26.38 7.85 -40.91
C GLY A 92 -25.30 6.77 -41.05
N PRO A 93 -24.13 7.14 -41.60
CA PRO A 93 -23.01 6.21 -41.70
C PRO A 93 -22.57 5.75 -40.31
N TYR A 94 -22.25 4.46 -40.17
CA TYR A 94 -21.81 3.87 -38.91
C TYR A 94 -20.57 4.59 -38.37
N ARG A 95 -20.60 4.93 -37.08
CA ARG A 95 -19.46 5.52 -36.36
C ARG A 95 -19.18 4.68 -35.12
N PRO A 96 -18.05 3.97 -35.02
CA PRO A 96 -17.78 3.11 -33.87
C PRO A 96 -17.72 3.93 -32.58
N LYS A 97 -18.34 3.42 -31.51
CA LYS A 97 -18.27 4.02 -30.17
C LYS A 97 -17.11 3.42 -29.40
N LEU A 98 -15.97 4.12 -29.41
CA LEU A 98 -14.79 3.72 -28.65
C LEU A 98 -15.11 3.73 -27.15
N TYR A 99 -14.93 2.57 -26.51
CA TYR A 99 -15.10 2.39 -25.07
C TYR A 99 -13.75 2.57 -24.35
N ALA A 100 -12.73 1.84 -24.77
CA ALA A 100 -11.36 1.95 -24.26
C ALA A 100 -10.36 1.86 -25.42
N LYS A 101 -9.47 2.85 -25.53
CA LYS A 101 -8.39 2.86 -26.53
C LYS A 101 -7.19 2.10 -26.00
N ASP A 102 -6.45 1.46 -26.90
CA ASP A 102 -5.19 0.80 -26.62
C ASP A 102 -5.34 -0.24 -25.48
N ALA A 103 -6.40 -1.06 -25.56
CA ALA A 103 -6.84 -1.97 -24.51
C ALA A 103 -7.51 -3.22 -25.08
N GLU A 104 -7.39 -4.33 -24.35
CA GLU A 104 -8.11 -5.58 -24.59
C GLU A 104 -9.31 -5.72 -23.65
N CYS A 105 -10.20 -6.68 -23.94
CA CYS A 105 -11.20 -7.13 -22.97
C CYS A 105 -10.49 -7.74 -21.74
N ALA A 106 -11.00 -7.53 -20.53
CA ALA A 106 -10.57 -8.26 -19.34
C ALA A 106 -10.96 -9.73 -19.39
N ASP A 107 -12.12 -10.01 -19.97
CA ASP A 107 -12.57 -11.37 -20.24
C ASP A 107 -13.10 -11.46 -21.67
N GLN A 108 -12.53 -12.38 -22.45
CA GLN A 108 -12.86 -12.57 -23.85
C GLN A 108 -13.77 -13.79 -23.97
N ALA A 109 -14.95 -13.60 -24.55
CA ALA A 109 -15.88 -14.71 -24.75
C ALA A 109 -15.56 -15.52 -26.00
N VAL A 110 -15.53 -14.86 -27.17
CA VAL A 110 -15.43 -15.53 -28.47
C VAL A 110 -14.53 -14.75 -29.42
N GLU A 111 -13.67 -15.48 -30.11
CA GLU A 111 -12.94 -14.99 -31.28
C GLU A 111 -13.83 -15.16 -32.52
N ILE A 112 -14.29 -14.04 -33.10
CA ILE A 112 -15.30 -14.05 -34.17
C ILE A 112 -14.66 -14.30 -35.53
N GLY A 113 -13.44 -13.82 -35.76
CA GLY A 113 -12.71 -14.03 -37.02
C GLY A 113 -12.61 -12.78 -37.91
N ASP A 114 -12.23 -12.99 -39.17
CA ASP A 114 -11.87 -11.90 -40.09
C ASP A 114 -13.11 -11.14 -40.52
N LEU A 115 -13.29 -9.95 -39.94
CA LEU A 115 -14.33 -9.03 -40.31
C LEU A 115 -13.68 -7.73 -40.80
N PRO A 116 -14.15 -7.18 -41.93
CA PRO A 116 -13.46 -6.08 -42.63
C PRO A 116 -13.58 -4.72 -41.93
N SER A 117 -14.40 -4.59 -40.88
CA SER A 117 -14.63 -3.32 -40.19
C SER A 117 -15.23 -3.50 -38.79
N GLU A 118 -15.16 -2.45 -37.98
CA GLU A 118 -15.83 -2.37 -36.68
C GLU A 118 -17.35 -2.50 -36.80
N GLU A 119 -17.94 -2.01 -37.90
CA GLU A 119 -19.37 -2.19 -38.20
C GLU A 119 -19.72 -3.66 -38.42
N ALA A 120 -18.88 -4.38 -39.17
CA ALA A 120 -19.08 -5.81 -39.38
C ALA A 120 -18.92 -6.57 -38.06
N CYS A 121 -17.95 -6.19 -37.23
CA CYS A 121 -17.73 -6.75 -35.91
C CYS A 121 -18.95 -6.54 -34.99
N ASP A 122 -19.45 -5.31 -34.88
CA ASP A 122 -20.63 -4.96 -34.07
C ASP A 122 -21.86 -5.81 -34.48
N LYS A 123 -22.11 -5.93 -35.78
CA LYS A 123 -23.21 -6.76 -36.33
C LYS A 123 -23.08 -8.22 -35.89
N VAL A 124 -21.89 -8.81 -35.93
CA VAL A 124 -21.71 -10.21 -35.54
C VAL A 124 -21.77 -10.39 -34.02
N VAL A 125 -21.16 -9.49 -33.24
CA VAL A 125 -21.21 -9.48 -31.77
C VAL A 125 -22.66 -9.50 -31.28
N ALA A 126 -23.55 -8.74 -31.91
CA ALA A 126 -24.98 -8.70 -31.59
C ALA A 126 -25.72 -10.04 -31.78
N THR A 127 -25.16 -10.98 -32.56
CA THR A 127 -25.76 -12.29 -32.87
C THR A 127 -25.20 -13.44 -32.04
N LYS A 128 -24.23 -13.19 -31.14
CA LYS A 128 -23.55 -14.21 -30.36
C LYS A 128 -24.00 -14.20 -28.91
N GLN A 129 -24.40 -15.37 -28.39
CA GLN A 129 -24.93 -15.50 -27.04
C GLN A 129 -23.85 -15.22 -25.98
N GLU A 130 -22.63 -15.65 -26.25
CA GLU A 130 -21.49 -15.57 -25.33
C GLU A 130 -20.95 -14.14 -25.21
N CYS A 131 -21.26 -13.26 -26.15
CA CYS A 131 -20.75 -11.91 -26.18
C CYS A 131 -21.52 -10.97 -25.24
N GLY A 132 -20.82 -10.00 -24.65
CA GLY A 132 -21.40 -8.87 -23.94
C GLY A 132 -21.89 -7.75 -24.88
N ARG A 133 -21.91 -6.51 -24.38
CA ARG A 133 -22.21 -5.30 -25.17
C ARG A 133 -20.97 -4.59 -25.69
N HIS A 134 -19.83 -5.26 -25.65
CA HIS A 134 -18.54 -4.71 -26.05
C HIS A 134 -17.74 -5.73 -26.86
N PHE A 135 -16.88 -5.22 -27.70
CA PHE A 135 -15.98 -6.01 -28.52
C PHE A 135 -14.67 -5.29 -28.71
N MET A 136 -13.58 -6.02 -28.86
CA MET A 136 -12.31 -5.46 -29.25
C MET A 136 -12.03 -5.73 -30.73
N PHE A 137 -11.47 -4.74 -31.41
CA PHE A 137 -11.17 -4.79 -32.83
C PHE A 137 -9.80 -4.16 -33.09
N SER A 138 -8.94 -4.83 -33.87
CA SER A 138 -7.66 -4.26 -34.30
C SER A 138 -7.81 -3.62 -35.67
N THR A 139 -7.57 -2.31 -35.75
CA THR A 139 -7.40 -1.63 -37.03
C THR A 139 -5.97 -1.75 -37.56
N ALA A 140 -5.02 -2.09 -36.68
CA ALA A 140 -3.58 -2.12 -36.98
C ALA A 140 -3.13 -3.46 -37.54
N HIS A 141 -3.77 -4.56 -37.13
CA HIS A 141 -3.49 -5.91 -37.63
C HIS A 141 -4.77 -6.48 -38.24
N PRO A 142 -4.90 -6.49 -39.57
CA PRO A 142 -6.05 -7.07 -40.26
C PRO A 142 -6.28 -8.55 -39.87
N ASP A 143 -5.22 -9.25 -39.48
CA ASP A 143 -5.25 -10.64 -39.03
C ASP A 143 -5.68 -10.78 -37.55
N TRP A 144 -5.60 -9.71 -36.75
CA TRP A 144 -5.98 -9.70 -35.32
C TRP A 144 -7.41 -9.19 -35.23
N LYS A 145 -8.26 -10.18 -35.44
CA LYS A 145 -9.68 -10.17 -35.79
C LYS A 145 -10.64 -9.52 -34.80
N CYS A 146 -11.91 -9.40 -35.18
CA CYS A 146 -12.98 -9.10 -34.24
C CYS A 146 -13.03 -10.15 -33.10
N ARG A 147 -13.04 -9.69 -31.85
CA ARG A 147 -13.29 -10.53 -30.68
C ARG A 147 -14.29 -9.85 -29.77
N CYS A 148 -15.22 -10.61 -29.21
CA CYS A 148 -16.18 -10.01 -28.27
C CYS A 148 -15.72 -10.20 -26.83
N CYS A 149 -15.98 -9.18 -26.01
CA CYS A 149 -15.82 -9.34 -24.58
C CYS A 149 -16.94 -10.24 -24.05
N ALA A 150 -16.67 -11.01 -22.99
CA ALA A 150 -17.73 -11.66 -22.23
C ALA A 150 -18.67 -10.61 -21.62
N PRO A 151 -19.89 -10.97 -21.17
CA PRO A 151 -20.73 -10.06 -20.42
C PRO A 151 -19.94 -9.52 -19.22
N PHE A 152 -19.82 -8.20 -19.10
CA PHE A 152 -19.04 -7.49 -18.08
C PHE A 152 -17.50 -7.63 -18.21
N GLY A 153 -17.00 -8.19 -19.31
CA GLY A 153 -15.58 -8.38 -19.59
C GLY A 153 -14.89 -7.18 -20.26
N GLU A 154 -15.56 -6.03 -20.40
CA GLU A 154 -15.02 -4.85 -21.09
C GLU A 154 -14.04 -4.01 -20.26
N GLU A 155 -14.04 -4.13 -18.93
CA GLU A 155 -13.30 -3.26 -18.02
C GLU A 155 -12.12 -3.98 -17.38
N GLY A 156 -10.97 -3.31 -17.31
CA GLY A 156 -9.79 -3.80 -16.58
C GLY A 156 -8.89 -4.75 -17.38
N GLY A 157 -9.08 -4.86 -18.71
CA GLY A 157 -8.21 -5.66 -19.56
C GLY A 157 -6.80 -5.06 -19.71
N PRO A 158 -5.82 -5.87 -20.15
CA PRO A 158 -4.45 -5.39 -20.34
C PRO A 158 -4.39 -4.28 -21.40
N THR A 159 -3.43 -3.37 -21.23
CA THR A 159 -3.14 -2.35 -22.25
C THR A 159 -2.55 -2.99 -23.48
N SER A 160 -3.00 -2.59 -24.67
CA SER A 160 -2.55 -3.15 -25.94
C SER A 160 -2.66 -2.12 -27.04
N ASP A 161 -1.54 -1.71 -27.63
CA ASP A 161 -1.51 -0.75 -28.73
C ASP A 161 -2.10 -1.31 -30.04
N GLN A 162 -2.42 -2.60 -30.07
CA GLN A 162 -3.02 -3.29 -31.20
C GLN A 162 -4.54 -3.41 -31.08
N TRP A 163 -5.12 -3.18 -29.91
CA TRP A 163 -6.54 -3.37 -29.68
C TRP A 163 -7.21 -2.10 -29.19
N SER A 164 -8.50 -1.99 -29.50
CA SER A 164 -9.38 -1.03 -28.85
C SER A 164 -10.69 -1.72 -28.59
N VAL A 165 -11.27 -1.46 -27.43
CA VAL A 165 -12.59 -1.95 -27.02
C VAL A 165 -13.63 -0.92 -27.46
N TYR A 166 -14.67 -1.40 -28.11
CA TYR A 166 -15.79 -0.62 -28.64
C TYR A 166 -17.09 -1.10 -28.00
N LYS A 167 -18.03 -0.16 -27.82
CA LYS A 167 -19.40 -0.45 -27.40
C LYS A 167 -20.24 -0.83 -28.61
N ALA A 168 -20.89 -1.98 -28.54
CA ALA A 168 -21.83 -2.47 -29.54
C ALA A 168 -23.04 -1.53 -29.66
N GLN A 169 -23.30 -1.06 -30.87
CA GLN A 169 -24.41 -0.16 -31.20
C GLN A 169 -25.56 -0.93 -31.84
N VAL A 170 -25.27 -2.03 -32.51
CA VAL A 170 -26.33 -2.92 -33.01
C VAL A 170 -27.07 -3.51 -31.80
N PRO A 171 -28.40 -3.41 -31.75
CA PRO A 171 -29.19 -4.08 -30.73
C PRO A 171 -28.93 -5.59 -30.78
N ARG A 172 -28.77 -6.19 -29.60
CA ARG A 172 -28.60 -7.64 -29.48
C ARG A 172 -29.81 -8.35 -30.10
N ASP A 173 -29.56 -9.43 -30.82
CA ASP A 173 -30.61 -10.24 -31.43
C ASP A 173 -31.64 -10.66 -30.36
N PRO A 174 -32.93 -10.30 -30.50
CA PRO A 174 -33.96 -10.57 -29.51
C PRO A 174 -34.26 -12.07 -29.33
N SER A 175 -33.77 -12.93 -30.22
CA SER A 175 -33.87 -14.39 -30.08
C SER A 175 -32.84 -14.98 -29.10
N LEU A 176 -31.78 -14.23 -28.78
CA LEU A 176 -30.79 -14.64 -27.80
C LEU A 176 -31.34 -14.53 -26.37
N PRO A 177 -30.90 -15.41 -25.45
CA PRO A 177 -31.19 -15.24 -24.04
C PRO A 177 -30.80 -13.84 -23.56
N ALA A 178 -31.64 -13.28 -22.69
CA ALA A 178 -31.31 -12.04 -21.99
C ALA A 178 -29.92 -12.19 -21.37
N MET A 179 -29.13 -11.11 -21.44
CA MET A 179 -27.84 -11.13 -20.76
C MET A 179 -28.07 -11.45 -19.28
N PRO A 180 -27.15 -12.20 -18.65
CA PRO A 180 -27.19 -12.32 -17.19
C PRO A 180 -27.35 -10.91 -16.61
N PRO A 181 -28.20 -10.72 -15.59
CA PRO A 181 -28.28 -9.42 -14.94
C PRO A 181 -26.86 -9.00 -14.57
N ALA A 182 -26.57 -7.70 -14.72
CA ALA A 182 -25.33 -7.16 -14.17
C ALA A 182 -25.21 -7.70 -12.74
N PRO A 183 -24.08 -8.33 -12.37
CA PRO A 183 -23.87 -8.70 -10.98
C PRO A 183 -24.22 -7.44 -10.18
N PRO A 184 -25.10 -7.54 -9.16
CA PRO A 184 -25.48 -6.38 -8.37
C PRO A 184 -24.16 -5.70 -8.02
N PRO A 185 -24.02 -4.37 -8.21
CA PRO A 185 -22.79 -3.69 -7.90
C PRO A 185 -22.45 -4.10 -6.47
N VAL A 186 -21.46 -4.98 -6.34
CA VAL A 186 -20.97 -5.39 -5.04
C VAL A 186 -20.38 -4.09 -4.55
N ASP A 187 -21.05 -3.46 -3.60
CA ASP A 187 -20.49 -2.27 -2.98
C ASP A 187 -19.10 -2.71 -2.52
N PRO A 188 -18.02 -2.16 -3.11
CA PRO A 188 -16.66 -2.60 -2.80
C PRO A 188 -16.32 -2.31 -1.33
N LEU A 189 -17.20 -1.60 -0.61
CA LEU A 189 -17.10 -1.27 0.80
C LEU A 189 -18.04 -2.13 1.68
N ALA A 190 -18.89 -2.99 1.11
CA ALA A 190 -19.86 -3.76 1.88
C ALA A 190 -19.17 -4.66 2.93
N GLY A 191 -19.34 -4.31 4.20
CA GLY A 191 -18.75 -5.04 5.33
C GLY A 191 -17.28 -4.74 5.61
N LEU A 192 -16.64 -3.85 4.84
CA LEU A 192 -15.30 -3.36 5.13
C LEU A 192 -15.39 -2.04 5.92
N PRO A 193 -14.74 -1.93 7.09
CA PRO A 193 -14.65 -0.66 7.83
C PRO A 193 -13.71 0.30 7.09
N VAL A 194 -14.23 0.93 6.03
CA VAL A 194 -13.55 2.02 5.31
C VAL A 194 -14.00 3.33 5.92
N ALA A 195 -13.09 3.97 6.63
CA ALA A 195 -13.36 5.24 7.24
C ALA A 195 -13.40 6.35 6.18
N ALA A 196 -14.56 6.99 6.08
CA ALA A 196 -14.79 8.28 5.42
C ALA A 196 -14.86 8.30 3.88
N SER A 197 -15.17 9.49 3.38
CA SER A 197 -15.18 9.86 1.96
C SER A 197 -13.78 9.70 1.35
N ARG A 198 -13.73 9.24 0.10
CA ARG A 198 -12.49 9.14 -0.69
C ARG A 198 -11.69 10.45 -0.66
N PRO A 199 -10.42 10.45 -0.23
CA PRO A 199 -9.64 11.68 -0.16
C PRO A 199 -9.31 12.17 -1.57
N THR A 200 -9.20 13.50 -1.74
CA THR A 200 -8.98 14.11 -3.06
C THR A 200 -7.60 13.81 -3.66
N TRP A 201 -6.62 13.44 -2.83
CA TRP A 201 -5.29 13.02 -3.27
C TRP A 201 -5.26 11.58 -3.80
N LEU A 202 -6.33 10.80 -3.59
CA LEU A 202 -6.46 9.45 -4.11
C LEU A 202 -6.97 9.49 -5.55
N MET A 203 -6.02 9.44 -6.49
CA MET A 203 -6.31 9.46 -7.92
C MET A 203 -7.17 8.27 -8.32
N ARG A 204 -8.02 8.44 -9.35
CA ARG A 204 -9.05 7.46 -9.76
C ARG A 204 -8.59 5.99 -9.84
N LYS A 205 -7.31 5.74 -10.11
CA LYS A 205 -6.75 4.39 -10.23
C LYS A 205 -6.36 3.73 -8.90
N ASP A 206 -6.15 4.48 -7.82
CA ASP A 206 -5.99 3.84 -6.51
C ASP A 206 -7.37 3.47 -5.99
N ALA A 207 -7.71 2.20 -5.96
CA ALA A 207 -8.89 1.80 -5.24
C ALA A 207 -8.61 1.95 -3.73
N LEU A 208 -9.56 2.51 -2.96
CA LEU A 208 -9.48 2.46 -1.50
C LEU A 208 -9.48 1.02 -1.00
N VAL A 209 -10.13 0.16 -1.77
CA VAL A 209 -10.27 -1.27 -1.57
C VAL A 209 -9.98 -1.95 -2.91
N VAL A 210 -9.05 -2.88 -2.91
CA VAL A 210 -8.85 -3.87 -3.98
C VAL A 210 -9.26 -5.20 -3.37
N ASP A 211 -10.31 -5.83 -3.86
CA ASP A 211 -10.72 -7.16 -3.42
C ASP A 211 -10.57 -8.14 -4.59
N ALA A 212 -9.45 -8.87 -4.62
CA ALA A 212 -9.17 -9.85 -5.66
C ALA A 212 -9.57 -11.28 -5.25
N ARG A 213 -10.29 -11.44 -4.13
CA ARG A 213 -10.75 -12.75 -3.68
C ARG A 213 -11.81 -13.27 -4.65
N LYS A 214 -11.81 -14.60 -4.85
CA LYS A 214 -12.92 -15.29 -5.52
C LYS A 214 -14.13 -15.50 -4.60
N ALA A 215 -13.89 -15.50 -3.28
CA ALA A 215 -14.89 -15.69 -2.25
C ALA A 215 -15.36 -14.35 -1.68
N SER A 216 -16.61 -14.27 -1.25
CA SER A 216 -17.20 -13.05 -0.67
C SER A 216 -16.78 -12.77 0.78
N SER A 217 -16.12 -13.72 1.44
CA SER A 217 -15.61 -13.61 2.81
C SER A 217 -14.34 -14.46 2.99
N GLY A 218 -13.64 -14.28 4.11
CA GLY A 218 -12.39 -14.98 4.41
C GLY A 218 -11.18 -14.42 3.68
N GLY A 219 -10.17 -15.27 3.46
CA GLY A 219 -8.95 -14.89 2.75
C GLY A 219 -7.98 -14.08 3.60
N MET A 220 -7.10 -13.33 2.94
CA MET A 220 -6.08 -12.50 3.59
C MET A 220 -6.20 -11.06 3.10
N ILE A 221 -5.80 -10.12 3.95
CA ILE A 221 -5.91 -8.68 3.66
C ILE A 221 -4.61 -7.94 3.98
N ILE A 222 -4.25 -6.99 3.12
CA ILE A 222 -3.19 -6.00 3.29
C ILE A 222 -3.84 -4.69 3.73
N LEU A 223 -3.36 -4.12 4.83
CA LEU A 223 -3.80 -2.85 5.37
C LEU A 223 -2.64 -1.85 5.27
N GLN A 224 -2.91 -0.65 4.73
CA GLN A 224 -1.94 0.44 4.73
C GLN A 224 -2.58 1.74 5.24
N ALA A 225 -2.05 2.27 6.34
CA ALA A 225 -2.40 3.60 6.83
C ALA A 225 -1.57 4.66 6.09
N VAL A 226 -2.22 5.44 5.23
CA VAL A 226 -1.62 6.49 4.39
C VAL A 226 -2.12 7.85 4.88
N LEU A 227 -1.53 8.30 5.99
CA LEU A 227 -1.95 9.51 6.69
C LEU A 227 -1.03 10.69 6.34
N SER A 228 -1.63 11.85 6.03
CA SER A 228 -0.90 13.10 5.85
C SER A 228 -0.76 13.83 7.18
N ASP A 229 0.47 14.20 7.52
CA ASP A 229 0.77 14.95 8.75
C ASP A 229 0.54 16.46 8.58
N SER A 230 0.64 17.19 9.68
CA SER A 230 0.54 18.64 9.80
C SER A 230 1.73 19.38 9.21
N HIS A 231 2.79 18.67 8.82
CA HIS A 231 3.84 19.21 7.95
C HIS A 231 3.41 19.22 6.49
N SER A 232 2.35 18.46 6.17
CA SER A 232 1.74 18.35 4.84
C SER A 232 2.80 18.10 3.79
N THR A 233 3.74 17.20 4.10
CA THR A 233 4.77 16.70 3.19
C THR A 233 4.18 16.19 1.87
N TRP A 234 2.88 15.92 1.86
CA TRP A 234 2.01 15.56 0.76
C TRP A 234 0.54 15.84 1.13
N GLY A 235 -0.33 15.99 0.11
CA GLY A 235 -1.78 16.10 0.31
C GLY A 235 -2.31 17.46 0.82
N ASN A 236 -1.49 18.53 0.82
CA ASN A 236 -1.91 19.86 1.29
C ASN A 236 -2.89 20.55 0.33
N ALA A 237 -4.01 21.01 0.88
CA ALA A 237 -5.00 21.84 0.20
C ALA A 237 -4.44 23.15 -0.42
N LYS A 238 -3.34 23.70 0.11
CA LYS A 238 -2.73 24.94 -0.41
C LYS A 238 -1.77 24.69 -1.56
N ASP A 239 -1.17 23.51 -1.61
CA ASP A 239 -0.35 23.06 -2.72
C ASP A 239 -1.22 22.39 -3.81
N ASN A 240 -2.56 22.47 -3.67
CA ASN A 240 -3.59 21.89 -4.55
C ASN A 240 -3.51 22.22 -6.04
N LYS A 241 -2.67 23.17 -6.48
CA LYS A 241 -2.34 23.27 -7.91
C LYS A 241 -1.58 22.04 -8.42
N LYS A 242 -1.05 21.23 -7.50
CA LYS A 242 -0.34 19.96 -7.69
C LYS A 242 -0.99 18.81 -6.92
N LEU A 243 -2.31 18.83 -6.70
CA LEU A 243 -3.05 17.70 -6.10
C LEU A 243 -2.83 16.39 -6.85
N GLU A 244 -2.40 16.49 -8.10
CA GLU A 244 -1.99 15.35 -8.89
C GLU A 244 -0.64 14.76 -8.43
N ASP A 245 0.26 15.53 -7.81
CA ASP A 245 1.64 15.15 -7.49
C ASP A 245 1.74 14.45 -6.13
N ARG A 246 1.07 13.29 -6.02
CA ARG A 246 1.52 12.29 -5.04
C ARG A 246 3.01 12.03 -5.28
N PRO A 247 3.84 11.95 -4.23
CA PRO A 247 5.23 11.53 -4.38
C PRO A 247 5.32 10.19 -5.12
N ASP A 248 6.20 10.11 -6.12
CA ASP A 248 6.37 8.93 -6.96
C ASP A 248 6.56 7.65 -6.13
N TRP A 249 7.25 7.75 -4.99
CA TRP A 249 7.51 6.63 -4.09
C TRP A 249 6.24 5.96 -3.57
N LEU A 250 5.24 6.74 -3.12
CA LEU A 250 4.02 6.16 -2.58
C LEU A 250 3.21 5.55 -3.71
N ARG A 251 3.12 6.24 -4.84
CA ARG A 251 2.39 5.74 -5.99
C ARG A 251 2.93 4.40 -6.44
N ALA A 252 4.27 4.27 -6.53
CA ALA A 252 4.93 3.02 -6.87
C ALA A 252 4.66 1.94 -5.81
N ILE A 253 4.82 2.24 -4.52
CA ILE A 253 4.59 1.27 -3.43
C ILE A 253 3.14 0.77 -3.40
N LEU A 254 2.15 1.67 -3.47
CA LEU A 254 0.73 1.29 -3.49
C LEU A 254 0.39 0.47 -4.72
N ALA A 255 0.92 0.85 -5.90
CA ALA A 255 0.70 0.08 -7.13
C ALA A 255 1.34 -1.31 -7.06
N THR A 256 2.55 -1.43 -6.51
CA THR A 256 3.21 -2.73 -6.29
C THR A 256 2.41 -3.63 -5.35
N ASN A 257 1.94 -3.10 -4.22
CA ASN A 257 1.15 -3.87 -3.27
C ASN A 257 -0.24 -4.24 -3.80
N GLN A 258 -0.88 -3.34 -4.56
CA GLN A 258 -2.11 -3.62 -5.28
C GLN A 258 -1.91 -4.77 -6.28
N ALA A 259 -0.88 -4.69 -7.12
CA ALA A 259 -0.61 -5.73 -8.10
C ALA A 259 -0.30 -7.08 -7.43
N HIS A 260 0.37 -7.07 -6.26
CA HIS A 260 0.54 -8.26 -5.45
C HIS A 260 -0.80 -8.82 -4.95
N ALA A 261 -1.68 -7.97 -4.44
CA ALA A 261 -3.00 -8.39 -3.97
C ALA A 261 -3.84 -9.01 -5.11
N GLU A 262 -3.88 -8.34 -6.26
CA GLU A 262 -4.57 -8.82 -7.47
C GLU A 262 -4.05 -10.18 -7.93
N LYS A 263 -2.73 -10.31 -8.03
CA LYS A 263 -2.09 -11.53 -8.51
C LYS A 263 -2.36 -12.75 -7.63
N HIS A 264 -2.40 -12.57 -6.32
CA HIS A 264 -2.50 -13.67 -5.36
C HIS A 264 -3.89 -13.84 -4.73
N GLY A 265 -4.86 -13.02 -5.17
CA GLY A 265 -6.25 -13.12 -4.71
C GLY A 265 -6.46 -12.64 -3.28
N HIS A 266 -5.76 -11.58 -2.88
CA HIS A 266 -5.88 -10.95 -1.56
C HIS A 266 -6.75 -9.69 -1.63
N VAL A 267 -7.11 -9.19 -0.44
CA VAL A 267 -7.68 -7.84 -0.31
C VAL A 267 -6.56 -6.86 0.02
N MET A 268 -6.67 -5.63 -0.45
CA MET A 268 -5.86 -4.51 0.01
C MET A 268 -6.78 -3.34 0.35
N VAL A 269 -6.56 -2.73 1.52
CA VAL A 269 -7.29 -1.55 1.96
C VAL A 269 -6.34 -0.44 2.38
N ILE A 270 -6.67 0.77 1.94
CA ILE A 270 -5.97 2.00 2.31
C ILE A 270 -6.83 2.80 3.30
N ARG A 271 -6.23 3.19 4.43
CA ARG A 271 -6.81 4.15 5.38
C ARG A 271 -6.14 5.51 5.20
N ALA A 272 -6.89 6.47 4.69
CA ALA A 272 -6.39 7.80 4.35
C ALA A 272 -6.59 8.86 5.45
N HIS A 273 -7.41 8.54 6.46
CA HIS A 273 -7.78 9.42 7.54
C HIS A 273 -7.69 8.68 8.87
N PRO A 274 -7.26 9.35 9.95
CA PRO A 274 -7.37 8.77 11.28
C PRO A 274 -8.84 8.58 11.66
N THR A 275 -9.12 7.54 12.44
CA THR A 275 -10.50 7.21 12.85
C THR A 275 -10.81 7.59 14.29
N GLU A 276 -9.80 7.75 15.12
CA GLU A 276 -9.93 8.17 16.52
C GLU A 276 -9.35 9.58 16.75
N PRO A 277 -9.73 10.24 17.87
CA PRO A 277 -9.15 11.50 18.27
C PRO A 277 -7.61 11.43 18.30
N GLN A 278 -6.97 12.43 17.68
CA GLN A 278 -5.52 12.52 17.61
C GLN A 278 -4.86 13.03 18.91
N LEU A 279 -5.65 13.20 19.97
CA LEU A 279 -5.18 13.64 21.28
C LEU A 279 -6.05 13.01 22.36
N PHE A 280 -5.40 12.29 23.27
CA PHE A 280 -6.03 11.76 24.49
C PHE A 280 -5.76 12.68 25.69
N ASP A 281 -6.54 12.51 26.77
CA ASP A 281 -6.47 13.36 27.98
C ASP A 281 -5.05 13.47 28.54
N TRP A 282 -4.29 12.38 28.53
CA TRP A 282 -2.92 12.37 29.03
C TRP A 282 -1.98 13.19 28.15
N MET A 283 -2.13 13.13 26.83
CA MET A 283 -1.35 13.95 25.89
C MET A 283 -1.66 15.43 26.07
N ILE A 284 -2.94 15.78 26.24
CA ILE A 284 -3.38 17.15 26.52
C ILE A 284 -2.76 17.65 27.81
N LYS A 285 -2.74 16.83 28.87
CA LYS A 285 -2.09 17.14 30.14
C LYS A 285 -0.60 17.39 29.99
N ASP A 286 0.11 16.53 29.25
CA ASP A 286 1.56 16.65 29.03
C ASP A 286 1.94 17.84 28.16
N CYS A 287 1.03 18.26 27.28
CA CYS A 287 1.20 19.49 26.51
C CYS A 287 1.25 20.75 27.39
N GLY A 288 0.67 20.70 28.59
CA GLY A 288 0.72 21.78 29.59
C GLY A 288 0.05 23.06 29.07
N LYS A 289 0.83 24.14 28.93
CA LYS A 289 0.33 25.46 28.47
C LYS A 289 0.35 25.64 26.95
N LYS A 290 0.79 24.64 26.18
CA LYS A 290 0.84 24.74 24.71
C LYS A 290 -0.60 24.79 24.16
N SER A 291 -0.79 25.48 23.02
CA SER A 291 -2.09 25.46 22.34
C SER A 291 -2.42 24.05 21.84
N LEU A 292 -3.72 23.73 21.73
CA LEU A 292 -4.18 22.42 21.24
C LEU A 292 -3.59 22.10 19.86
N ARG A 293 -3.53 23.08 18.96
CA ARG A 293 -2.91 22.91 17.63
C ARG A 293 -1.44 22.47 17.70
N VAL A 294 -0.66 23.10 18.58
CA VAL A 294 0.75 22.70 18.79
C VAL A 294 0.82 21.32 19.41
N CYS A 295 -0.07 21.02 20.36
CA CYS A 295 -0.16 19.70 20.99
C CYS A 295 -0.47 18.60 19.98
N THR A 296 -1.47 18.79 19.12
CA THR A 296 -1.82 17.85 18.05
C THR A 296 -0.61 17.60 17.17
N LYS A 297 0.03 18.66 16.68
CA LYS A 297 1.23 18.54 15.84
C LYS A 297 2.38 17.78 16.52
N MET A 298 2.57 17.94 17.82
CA MET A 298 3.62 17.23 18.56
C MET A 298 3.32 15.73 18.75
N ASN A 299 2.05 15.35 18.85
CA ASN A 299 1.63 13.96 19.11
C ASN A 299 1.09 13.24 17.86
N GLU A 300 0.98 13.92 16.74
CA GLU A 300 0.40 13.40 15.49
C GLU A 300 1.13 12.15 14.99
N ARG A 301 2.47 12.19 14.97
CA ARG A 301 3.28 11.04 14.57
C ARG A 301 2.99 9.81 15.43
N GLU A 302 2.93 9.99 16.75
CA GLU A 302 2.64 8.90 17.69
C GLU A 302 1.20 8.41 17.51
N SER A 303 0.23 9.32 17.34
CA SER A 303 -1.17 8.95 17.11
C SER A 303 -1.36 8.17 15.81
N PHE A 304 -0.63 8.53 14.74
CA PHE A 304 -0.66 7.83 13.46
C PHE A 304 -0.05 6.43 13.54
N ASN A 305 0.98 6.24 14.34
CA ASN A 305 1.52 4.91 14.62
C ASN A 305 0.46 4.00 15.28
N TRP A 306 -0.33 4.54 16.21
CA TRP A 306 -1.41 3.81 16.89
C TRP A 306 -2.63 3.54 16.01
N GLU A 307 -2.85 4.32 14.96
CA GLU A 307 -3.91 4.05 13.96
C GLU A 307 -3.74 2.66 13.31
N LYS A 308 -2.51 2.15 13.21
CA LYS A 308 -2.23 0.80 12.72
C LYS A 308 -2.90 -0.27 13.59
N HIS A 309 -2.83 -0.14 14.91
CA HIS A 309 -3.41 -1.12 15.84
C HIS A 309 -4.93 -1.10 15.77
N LEU A 310 -5.51 0.10 15.67
CA LEU A 310 -6.94 0.26 15.49
C LEU A 310 -7.41 -0.33 14.15
N MET A 311 -6.69 -0.05 13.06
CA MET A 311 -7.00 -0.63 11.75
C MET A 311 -6.86 -2.16 11.77
N MET A 312 -5.83 -2.71 12.41
CA MET A 312 -5.70 -4.16 12.60
C MET A 312 -6.92 -4.74 13.33
N GLN A 313 -7.34 -4.09 14.41
CA GLN A 313 -8.50 -4.51 15.18
C GLN A 313 -9.78 -4.51 14.34
N ASP A 314 -10.05 -3.43 13.60
CA ASP A 314 -11.26 -3.28 12.79
C ASP A 314 -11.44 -4.44 11.80
N TYR A 315 -10.34 -4.89 11.18
CA TYR A 315 -10.37 -5.97 10.19
C TYR A 315 -10.30 -7.37 10.78
N LEU A 316 -9.71 -7.53 11.97
CA LEU A 316 -9.77 -8.79 12.72
C LEU A 316 -11.19 -9.06 13.25
N LEU A 317 -11.92 -8.01 13.62
CA LEU A 317 -13.31 -8.07 14.09
C LEU A 317 -14.35 -7.90 12.98
N SER A 318 -13.91 -7.70 11.73
CA SER A 318 -14.80 -7.48 10.60
C SER A 318 -15.69 -8.71 10.33
N PRO A 319 -16.96 -8.52 9.96
CA PRO A 319 -17.84 -9.61 9.52
C PRO A 319 -17.38 -10.28 8.22
N GLN A 320 -16.33 -9.76 7.58
CA GLN A 320 -15.67 -10.38 6.44
C GLN A 320 -14.81 -11.59 6.82
N GLU A 321 -14.57 -11.83 8.12
CA GLU A 321 -13.94 -13.05 8.66
C GLU A 321 -12.57 -13.36 8.03
N PHE A 322 -11.75 -12.33 7.78
CA PHE A 322 -10.39 -12.53 7.25
C PHE A 322 -9.60 -13.51 8.10
N SER A 323 -8.93 -14.47 7.47
CA SER A 323 -8.12 -15.46 8.18
C SER A 323 -6.82 -14.87 8.72
N HIS A 324 -6.24 -13.92 7.98
CA HIS A 324 -5.00 -13.25 8.29
C HIS A 324 -5.09 -11.79 7.85
N VAL A 325 -4.53 -10.91 8.68
CA VAL A 325 -4.52 -9.46 8.47
C VAL A 325 -3.06 -9.00 8.52
N LEU A 326 -2.57 -8.42 7.43
CA LEU A 326 -1.24 -7.81 7.33
C LEU A 326 -1.37 -6.29 7.46
N MET A 327 -0.76 -5.70 8.48
CA MET A 327 -0.43 -4.28 8.49
C MET A 327 0.92 -4.07 7.82
N LEU A 328 0.97 -3.16 6.86
CA LEU A 328 2.17 -2.78 6.14
C LEU A 328 2.26 -1.25 6.10
N ASP A 329 3.40 -0.69 6.47
CA ASP A 329 3.60 0.76 6.38
C ASP A 329 3.47 1.26 4.94
N ALA A 330 3.03 2.51 4.78
CA ALA A 330 2.82 3.11 3.45
C ALA A 330 4.11 3.22 2.61
N ASP A 331 5.29 3.11 3.25
CA ASP A 331 6.62 3.11 2.67
C ASP A 331 7.25 1.71 2.59
N ALA A 332 6.47 0.64 2.71
CA ALA A 332 6.92 -0.73 2.51
C ALA A 332 6.19 -1.43 1.35
N ALA A 333 6.91 -2.26 0.58
CA ALA A 333 6.36 -2.97 -0.57
C ALA A 333 6.77 -4.46 -0.62
N LEU A 334 5.87 -5.26 -1.18
CA LEU A 334 6.09 -6.68 -1.51
C LEU A 334 6.86 -6.79 -2.83
N ILE A 335 8.16 -7.10 -2.78
CA ILE A 335 9.07 -6.99 -3.93
C ILE A 335 9.31 -8.29 -4.71
N GLN A 336 8.73 -9.41 -4.26
CA GLN A 336 8.81 -10.70 -4.93
C GLN A 336 7.46 -11.09 -5.51
N PRO A 337 7.05 -10.52 -6.66
CA PRO A 337 5.68 -10.65 -7.12
C PRO A 337 5.31 -12.08 -7.53
N GLN A 338 6.28 -12.96 -7.78
CA GLN A 338 6.06 -14.38 -8.03
C GLN A 338 5.74 -15.19 -6.77
N LEU A 339 6.00 -14.64 -5.58
CA LEU A 339 5.73 -15.31 -4.31
C LEU A 339 4.44 -14.78 -3.69
N ASP A 340 3.58 -15.68 -3.23
CA ASP A 340 2.48 -15.34 -2.32
C ASP A 340 3.05 -15.20 -0.90
N THR A 341 3.66 -14.05 -0.63
CA THR A 341 4.37 -13.78 0.64
C THR A 341 3.43 -13.86 1.83
N LEU A 342 2.18 -13.36 1.71
CA LEU A 342 1.19 -13.45 2.79
C LEU A 342 0.88 -14.89 3.15
N ARG A 343 0.62 -15.75 2.16
CA ARG A 343 0.35 -17.18 2.41
C ARG A 343 1.55 -17.90 3.00
N ARG A 344 2.76 -17.61 2.55
CA ARG A 344 3.99 -18.18 3.11
C ARG A 344 4.17 -17.80 4.58
N ILE A 345 3.91 -16.55 4.95
CA ILE A 345 3.97 -16.11 6.35
C ILE A 345 2.87 -16.79 7.17
N ALA A 346 1.64 -16.90 6.65
CA ALA A 346 0.54 -17.61 7.30
C ALA A 346 0.87 -19.09 7.54
N GLU A 347 1.44 -19.79 6.55
CA GLU A 347 1.91 -21.17 6.69
C GLU A 347 3.00 -21.31 7.76
N ILE A 348 3.88 -20.32 7.90
CA ILE A 348 4.91 -20.30 8.96
C ILE A 348 4.24 -20.17 10.35
N LEU A 349 3.23 -19.31 10.50
CA LEU A 349 2.46 -19.18 11.74
C LEU A 349 1.76 -20.48 12.10
N ASP A 350 1.00 -21.04 11.15
CA ASP A 350 0.25 -22.28 11.34
C ASP A 350 1.16 -23.46 11.70
N LYS A 351 2.26 -23.63 10.95
CA LYS A 351 3.24 -24.70 11.19
C LYS A 351 3.88 -24.59 12.57
N LYS A 352 4.08 -23.38 13.09
CA LYS A 352 4.70 -23.14 14.39
C LYS A 352 3.70 -23.01 15.54
N GLY A 353 2.39 -23.09 15.26
CA GLY A 353 1.34 -22.85 16.24
C GLY A 353 1.42 -21.45 16.84
N LYS A 354 1.74 -20.45 16.02
CA LYS A 354 1.90 -19.04 16.41
C LYS A 354 0.76 -18.22 15.79
N GLU A 355 0.52 -17.05 16.35
CA GLU A 355 -0.66 -16.23 16.03
C GLU A 355 -0.29 -14.84 15.51
N LEU A 356 0.92 -14.35 15.81
CA LEU A 356 1.43 -13.07 15.35
C LEU A 356 2.83 -13.21 14.76
N PHE A 357 3.05 -12.59 13.60
CA PHE A 357 4.31 -12.52 12.91
C PHE A 357 4.85 -11.09 12.96
N LEU A 358 5.99 -10.92 13.61
CA LEU A 358 6.73 -9.67 13.70
C LEU A 358 8.10 -9.82 13.06
N THR A 359 8.71 -8.70 12.71
CA THR A 359 10.08 -8.65 12.19
C THR A 359 10.96 -7.83 13.12
N ASN A 360 12.22 -8.24 13.27
CA ASN A 360 13.23 -7.40 13.90
C ASN A 360 13.96 -6.52 12.88
N GLU A 361 14.89 -5.68 13.34
CA GLU A 361 15.71 -4.79 12.51
C GLU A 361 17.10 -5.39 12.24
N ASP A 362 17.25 -6.71 12.09
CA ASP A 362 18.56 -7.37 11.94
C ASP A 362 19.36 -6.99 10.67
N TRP A 363 18.78 -6.15 9.80
CA TRP A 363 19.49 -5.42 8.74
C TRP A 363 20.36 -4.27 9.28
N LEU A 364 20.20 -3.86 10.53
CA LEU A 364 21.09 -2.97 11.30
C LEU A 364 22.10 -3.76 12.14
N ASP A 365 22.44 -4.96 11.70
CA ASP A 365 23.34 -5.90 12.36
C ASP A 365 22.89 -6.26 13.79
N GLU A 366 23.84 -6.53 14.68
CA GLU A 366 23.59 -6.96 16.07
C GLU A 366 22.74 -5.96 16.86
N ASN A 367 22.83 -4.67 16.51
CA ASN A 367 22.08 -3.61 17.19
C ASN A 367 20.57 -3.65 16.88
N GLY A 368 20.19 -4.17 15.71
CA GLY A 368 18.80 -4.25 15.29
C GLY A 368 18.13 -5.60 15.54
N ALA A 369 18.90 -6.67 15.76
CA ALA A 369 18.36 -8.01 15.97
C ALA A 369 17.41 -8.13 17.18
N ARG A 370 17.53 -7.23 18.15
CA ARG A 370 16.68 -7.13 19.35
C ARG A 370 15.62 -6.03 19.29
N ARG A 371 15.46 -5.39 18.14
CA ARG A 371 14.51 -4.30 17.96
C ARG A 371 13.44 -4.76 17.00
N ILE A 372 12.20 -4.77 17.44
CA ILE A 372 11.06 -4.97 16.56
C ILE A 372 10.99 -3.80 15.58
N ASN A 373 10.55 -4.05 14.35
CA ASN A 373 10.14 -3.02 13.40
C ASN A 373 8.63 -3.09 13.19
N GLY A 374 7.92 -2.00 13.50
CA GLY A 374 6.45 -1.91 13.37
C GLY A 374 5.94 -1.77 11.94
N GLY A 375 6.83 -1.71 10.94
CA GLY A 375 6.47 -1.53 9.54
C GLY A 375 5.82 -2.73 8.87
N LEU A 376 5.86 -3.89 9.54
CA LEU A 376 5.14 -5.08 9.14
C LEU A 376 4.65 -5.84 10.37
N MET A 377 3.36 -6.16 10.37
CA MET A 377 2.75 -7.07 11.35
C MET A 377 1.72 -7.94 10.65
N LEU A 378 1.88 -9.26 10.67
CA LEU A 378 0.85 -10.18 10.17
C LEU A 378 0.23 -10.95 11.33
N ALA A 379 -1.07 -10.77 11.52
CA ALA A 379 -1.84 -11.44 12.56
C ALA A 379 -2.76 -12.49 11.96
N LYS A 380 -2.75 -13.70 12.52
CA LYS A 380 -3.82 -14.67 12.32
C LYS A 380 -5.07 -14.18 13.07
N ASN A 381 -6.25 -14.35 12.50
CA ASN A 381 -7.49 -13.94 13.15
C ASN A 381 -7.87 -14.93 14.26
N THR A 382 -7.54 -14.58 15.50
CA THR A 382 -7.80 -15.36 16.69
C THR A 382 -8.27 -14.45 17.81
N ILE A 383 -8.84 -15.02 18.87
CA ILE A 383 -9.21 -14.27 20.07
C ILE A 383 -7.99 -13.55 20.68
N PHE A 384 -6.81 -14.17 20.65
CA PHE A 384 -5.59 -13.55 21.18
C PHE A 384 -5.19 -12.30 20.39
N THR A 385 -5.14 -12.36 19.06
CA THR A 385 -4.72 -11.19 18.26
C THR A 385 -5.78 -10.09 18.29
N GLN A 386 -7.07 -10.42 18.27
CA GLN A 386 -8.15 -9.47 18.49
C GLN A 386 -7.99 -8.73 19.82
N ASN A 387 -7.75 -9.48 20.91
CA ASN A 387 -7.52 -8.92 22.24
C ASN A 387 -6.23 -8.10 22.31
N LEU A 388 -5.16 -8.52 21.65
CA LEU A 388 -3.86 -7.83 21.66
C LEU A 388 -3.97 -6.41 21.11
N PHE A 389 -4.52 -6.24 19.91
CA PHE A 389 -4.59 -4.93 19.28
C PHE A 389 -5.54 -3.99 20.05
N GLN A 390 -6.64 -4.54 20.57
CA GLN A 390 -7.55 -3.79 21.43
C GLN A 390 -6.90 -3.40 22.78
N ASP A 391 -6.20 -4.32 23.46
CA ASP A 391 -5.52 -4.06 24.75
C ASP A 391 -4.40 -3.03 24.62
N THR A 392 -3.57 -3.16 23.59
CA THR A 392 -2.45 -2.24 23.35
C THR A 392 -2.94 -0.84 23.01
N PHE A 393 -4.00 -0.71 22.20
CA PHE A 393 -4.64 0.57 21.92
C PHE A 393 -5.32 1.18 23.16
N GLU A 394 -6.11 0.41 23.92
CA GLU A 394 -6.72 0.89 25.17
C GLU A 394 -5.67 1.33 26.20
N SER A 395 -4.56 0.60 26.29
CA SER A 395 -3.41 0.97 27.12
C SER A 395 -2.81 2.30 26.68
N HIS A 396 -2.73 2.55 25.37
CA HIS A 396 -2.30 3.83 24.82
C HIS A 396 -3.25 4.98 25.15
N VAL A 397 -4.57 4.77 25.00
CA VAL A 397 -5.61 5.74 25.36
C VAL A 397 -5.51 6.11 26.85
N LYS A 398 -5.23 5.13 27.72
CA LYS A 398 -5.04 5.32 29.17
C LYS A 398 -3.75 6.07 29.53
N GLY A 399 -2.80 6.17 28.62
CA GLY A 399 -1.54 6.88 28.83
C GLY A 399 -0.74 6.29 29.98
N TYR A 400 -0.37 7.14 30.94
CA TYR A 400 0.46 6.72 32.08
C TYR A 400 -0.25 5.80 33.07
N GLN A 401 -1.57 5.63 32.96
CA GLN A 401 -2.29 4.64 33.73
C GLN A 401 -2.06 3.25 33.12
N THR A 402 -1.83 2.27 33.98
CA THR A 402 -1.66 0.90 33.51
C THR A 402 -3.02 0.24 33.23
N LEU A 403 -3.10 -0.47 32.10
CA LEU A 403 -4.18 -1.41 31.85
C LEU A 403 -3.94 -2.65 32.71
N LYS A 404 -4.73 -2.81 33.77
CA LYS A 404 -4.72 -4.00 34.62
C LYS A 404 -5.56 -5.10 33.99
N ASN A 405 -5.12 -6.35 34.12
CA ASN A 405 -5.83 -7.53 33.62
C ASN A 405 -6.13 -7.41 32.12
N ALA A 406 -5.09 -7.22 31.31
CA ALA A 406 -5.24 -7.20 29.85
C ALA A 406 -5.89 -8.52 29.39
N ARG A 407 -6.75 -8.46 28.37
CA ARG A 407 -7.45 -9.62 27.82
C ARG A 407 -6.50 -10.68 27.25
N ILE A 408 -5.29 -10.29 26.83
CA ILE A 408 -4.22 -11.23 26.43
C ILE A 408 -3.61 -12.01 27.61
N GLY A 409 -3.98 -11.70 28.85
CA GLY A 409 -3.50 -12.37 30.07
C GLY A 409 -2.38 -11.62 30.81
N THR A 410 -1.76 -10.63 30.18
CA THR A 410 -0.74 -9.80 30.82
C THR A 410 -1.32 -9.05 32.02
N GLY A 411 -0.70 -9.21 33.19
CA GLY A 411 -1.22 -8.61 34.44
C GLY A 411 -1.27 -7.08 34.41
N VAL A 412 -0.26 -6.44 33.79
CA VAL A 412 -0.13 -4.99 33.68
C VAL A 412 0.43 -4.63 32.31
N LEU A 413 -0.30 -3.83 31.54
CA LEU A 413 0.14 -3.31 30.24
C LEU A 413 0.22 -1.78 30.27
N ARG A 414 1.26 -1.20 29.66
CA ARG A 414 1.44 0.25 29.52
C ARG A 414 2.07 0.56 28.16
N CYS A 415 1.37 1.33 27.33
CA CYS A 415 1.80 1.64 25.97
C CYS A 415 1.71 3.14 25.67
N THR A 416 2.59 3.93 26.27
CA THR A 416 2.57 5.41 26.13
C THR A 416 3.45 5.96 25.01
N SER A 417 4.28 5.11 24.42
CA SER A 417 5.16 5.48 23.30
C SER A 417 4.60 4.93 22.00
N ASN A 418 5.40 4.92 20.93
CA ASN A 418 5.02 4.25 19.69
C ASN A 418 4.70 2.76 19.90
N GLU A 419 3.94 2.22 18.97
CA GLU A 419 3.48 0.85 18.92
C GLU A 419 4.64 -0.16 18.91
N GLN A 420 5.72 0.17 18.20
CA GLN A 420 6.93 -0.65 18.11
C GLN A 420 7.58 -0.89 19.48
N ILE A 421 7.69 0.15 20.32
CA ILE A 421 8.25 0.05 21.68
C ILE A 421 7.31 -0.80 22.56
N CYS A 422 6.00 -0.57 22.50
CA CYS A 422 5.02 -1.37 23.26
C CYS A 422 5.12 -2.86 22.91
N LEU A 423 5.23 -3.21 21.62
CA LEU A 423 5.42 -4.60 21.18
C LEU A 423 6.77 -5.17 21.62
N ASN A 424 7.83 -4.36 21.62
CA ASN A 424 9.16 -4.77 22.07
C ASN A 424 9.16 -5.10 23.57
N ASP A 425 8.53 -4.24 24.37
CA ASP A 425 8.37 -4.42 25.82
C ASP A 425 7.55 -5.68 26.12
N LEU A 426 6.47 -5.93 25.38
CA LEU A 426 5.70 -7.17 25.47
C LEU A 426 6.53 -8.42 25.11
N TYR A 427 7.26 -8.37 24.00
CA TYR A 427 8.03 -9.52 23.50
C TYR A 427 9.15 -9.96 24.45
N TYR A 428 9.80 -9.00 25.11
CA TYR A 428 10.88 -9.30 26.06
C TYR A 428 10.39 -9.39 27.52
N GLY A 429 9.26 -8.76 27.85
CA GLY A 429 8.73 -8.67 29.20
C GLY A 429 7.70 -9.75 29.58
N ASP A 430 6.99 -10.36 28.62
CA ASP A 430 5.93 -11.34 28.89
C ASP A 430 6.05 -12.63 28.07
N GLN A 431 6.92 -13.52 28.58
CA GLN A 431 7.14 -14.83 27.96
C GLN A 431 5.91 -15.74 28.04
N GLU A 432 5.16 -15.63 29.14
CA GLU A 432 4.07 -16.54 29.47
C GLU A 432 2.83 -16.30 28.61
N HIS A 433 2.50 -15.05 28.29
CA HIS A 433 1.26 -14.72 27.59
C HIS A 433 1.48 -14.25 26.16
N PHE A 434 2.60 -13.57 25.88
CA PHE A 434 2.84 -12.93 24.60
C PHE A 434 3.91 -13.66 23.77
N THR A 435 5.15 -13.78 24.24
CA THR A 435 6.27 -14.26 23.41
C THR A 435 6.02 -15.66 22.83
N HIS A 436 5.37 -16.55 23.58
CA HIS A 436 5.07 -17.90 23.10
C HIS A 436 4.02 -17.93 21.97
N LYS A 437 3.27 -16.85 21.73
CA LYS A 437 2.32 -16.71 20.61
C LYS A 437 2.91 -16.03 19.37
N VAL A 438 4.12 -15.48 19.50
CA VAL A 438 4.71 -14.59 18.49
C VAL A 438 5.87 -15.26 17.77
N ILE A 439 6.04 -14.95 16.49
CA ILE A 439 7.27 -15.19 15.73
C ILE A 439 8.03 -13.87 15.61
N MET A 440 9.31 -13.90 15.98
CA MET A 440 10.27 -12.87 15.58
C MET A 440 11.04 -13.36 14.36
N ALA A 441 10.72 -12.82 13.19
CA ALA A 441 11.38 -13.17 11.94
C ALA A 441 12.50 -12.18 11.60
N SER A 442 13.41 -12.63 10.75
CA SER A 442 14.50 -11.80 10.24
C SER A 442 13.93 -10.68 9.37
N GLY A 443 14.27 -9.46 9.77
CA GLY A 443 13.98 -8.27 9.02
C GLY A 443 14.63 -8.23 7.64
N LYS A 444 15.87 -8.72 7.51
CA LYS A 444 16.58 -8.84 6.23
C LYS A 444 15.77 -9.54 5.14
N LYS A 445 14.84 -10.41 5.54
CA LYS A 445 13.95 -11.13 4.64
C LYS A 445 12.57 -10.47 4.48
N TYR A 446 11.91 -10.15 5.60
CA TYR A 446 10.48 -9.83 5.60
C TYR A 446 10.15 -8.36 5.89
N ASN A 447 11.12 -7.48 6.10
CA ASN A 447 10.87 -6.05 6.32
C ASN A 447 12.15 -5.23 6.11
N ARG A 448 12.91 -5.51 5.05
CA ARG A 448 14.29 -5.03 4.96
C ARG A 448 14.34 -3.51 4.80
N GLY A 449 15.00 -2.83 5.72
CA GLY A 449 15.25 -1.40 5.62
C GLY A 449 16.07 -1.05 4.38
N ALA A 450 15.60 -0.08 3.61
CA ALA A 450 16.34 0.44 2.47
C ALA A 450 17.52 1.30 2.93
N GLU A 451 18.71 0.97 2.43
CA GLU A 451 19.89 1.81 2.61
C GLU A 451 19.74 3.14 1.87
N ARG A 452 20.62 4.13 2.14
CA ARG A 452 20.65 5.37 1.38
C ARG A 452 20.94 5.05 -0.10
N GLY A 453 19.95 5.27 -0.97
CA GLY A 453 19.99 4.89 -2.38
C GLY A 453 18.91 3.87 -2.75
N GLY A 454 18.43 3.07 -1.79
CA GLY A 454 17.27 2.17 -1.83
C GLY A 454 17.14 1.17 -2.99
N GLU A 455 18.18 1.02 -3.80
CA GLU A 455 18.31 -0.03 -4.83
C GLU A 455 19.06 -1.26 -4.31
N ALA A 456 19.85 -1.10 -3.24
CA ALA A 456 20.50 -2.22 -2.60
C ALA A 456 19.45 -3.22 -2.11
N HIS A 457 19.64 -4.50 -2.46
CA HIS A 457 18.82 -5.64 -2.05
C HIS A 457 17.43 -5.78 -2.68
N ILE A 458 16.98 -4.86 -3.53
CA ILE A 458 15.73 -5.13 -4.28
C ILE A 458 15.88 -6.32 -5.24
N THR A 459 17.11 -6.63 -5.61
CA THR A 459 17.45 -7.79 -6.44
C THR A 459 17.76 -9.05 -5.64
N ASP A 460 17.80 -8.97 -4.31
CA ASP A 460 18.02 -10.10 -3.44
C ASP A 460 16.79 -11.00 -3.44
N GLU A 461 16.91 -12.18 -4.07
CA GLU A 461 15.84 -13.18 -4.19
C GLU A 461 15.33 -13.67 -2.83
N THR A 462 16.08 -13.45 -1.75
CA THR A 462 15.67 -13.82 -0.39
C THR A 462 14.85 -12.73 0.28
N THR A 463 14.93 -11.48 -0.16
CA THR A 463 14.17 -10.36 0.40
C THR A 463 12.77 -10.36 -0.22
N GLU A 464 11.74 -10.60 0.58
CA GLU A 464 10.34 -10.62 0.13
C GLU A 464 9.67 -9.25 0.26
N ILE A 465 10.08 -8.45 1.26
CA ILE A 465 9.50 -7.14 1.57
C ILE A 465 10.60 -6.13 1.85
N MET A 466 10.48 -4.97 1.22
CA MET A 466 11.43 -3.86 1.32
C MET A 466 10.74 -2.64 1.93
N HIS A 467 11.42 -1.93 2.83
CA HIS A 467 10.87 -0.84 3.63
C HIS A 467 11.73 0.43 3.52
N TRP A 468 11.24 1.42 2.77
CA TRP A 468 11.93 2.68 2.50
C TRP A 468 11.70 3.74 3.57
N MET A 469 12.20 3.49 4.78
CA MET A 469 12.04 4.42 5.90
C MET A 469 12.74 5.77 5.68
N GLY A 470 12.12 6.84 6.22
CA GLY A 470 12.74 8.16 6.29
C GLY A 470 13.12 8.74 4.93
N GLY A 471 14.40 9.12 4.75
CA GLY A 471 14.89 9.70 3.50
C GLY A 471 14.96 8.71 2.34
N ALA A 472 14.96 7.40 2.60
CA ALA A 472 15.02 6.38 1.55
C ALA A 472 13.74 6.34 0.71
N LYS A 473 12.61 6.87 1.20
CA LYS A 473 11.35 7.00 0.43
C LYS A 473 11.59 7.53 -0.96
N ALA A 474 12.43 8.57 -1.09
CA ALA A 474 12.70 9.23 -2.36
C ALA A 474 13.23 8.29 -3.47
N THR A 475 13.77 7.12 -3.13
CA THR A 475 14.31 6.16 -4.10
C THR A 475 13.37 5.00 -4.40
N ALA A 476 12.26 4.82 -3.66
CA ALA A 476 11.36 3.69 -3.87
C ALA A 476 10.71 3.70 -5.26
N GLY A 477 10.33 4.88 -5.74
CA GLY A 477 9.76 5.03 -7.09
C GLY A 477 10.71 4.50 -8.16
N LYS A 478 11.98 4.91 -8.10
CA LYS A 478 13.03 4.40 -9.00
C LYS A 478 13.24 2.90 -8.82
N ALA A 479 13.39 2.42 -7.59
CA ALA A 479 13.67 1.01 -7.33
C ALA A 479 12.55 0.07 -7.84
N LEU A 480 11.29 0.46 -7.66
CA LEU A 480 10.13 -0.36 -8.04
C LEU A 480 9.75 -0.26 -9.53
N CYS A 481 10.22 0.77 -10.23
CA CYS A 481 9.76 1.11 -11.59
C CYS A 481 10.84 1.18 -12.66
N ASP A 482 12.10 1.42 -12.30
CA ASP A 482 13.17 1.51 -13.29
C ASP A 482 13.75 0.10 -13.57
N GLY A 483 14.08 -0.15 -14.85
CA GLY A 483 14.75 -1.37 -15.32
C GLY A 483 13.81 -2.43 -15.89
N GLU A 484 14.29 -3.67 -15.97
CA GLU A 484 13.52 -4.82 -16.47
C GLU A 484 12.46 -5.33 -15.48
N ARG A 485 12.44 -4.78 -14.26
CA ARG A 485 11.55 -5.19 -13.16
C ARG A 485 10.55 -4.10 -12.85
N ASP A 486 9.52 -4.00 -13.68
CA ASP A 486 8.33 -3.27 -13.26
C ASP A 486 7.55 -4.13 -12.26
N LEU A 487 7.68 -3.79 -10.97
CA LEU A 487 6.97 -4.48 -9.90
C LEU A 487 5.52 -4.01 -9.73
N THR A 488 5.12 -2.97 -10.46
CA THR A 488 3.75 -2.43 -10.45
C THR A 488 2.85 -3.09 -11.49
N PHE A 489 3.42 -3.89 -12.40
CA PHE A 489 2.73 -4.57 -13.51
C PHE A 489 1.98 -3.64 -14.50
N GLY A 490 2.14 -2.33 -14.38
CA GLY A 490 1.49 -1.36 -15.27
C GLY A 490 2.35 -0.93 -16.47
N GLY A 491 3.58 -1.39 -16.55
CA GLY A 491 4.65 -0.88 -17.41
C GLY A 491 5.22 0.47 -16.95
N PRO A 492 6.24 1.00 -17.65
CA PRO A 492 6.83 2.31 -17.36
C PRO A 492 5.85 3.48 -17.52
N ASN A 493 4.81 3.29 -18.34
CA ASN A 493 3.70 4.24 -18.52
C ASN A 493 2.51 3.93 -17.57
N GLY A 494 2.63 2.85 -16.80
CA GLY A 494 1.66 2.40 -15.82
C GLY A 494 1.48 3.39 -14.69
N TYR A 495 0.36 3.26 -14.00
CA TYR A 495 -0.01 4.20 -12.95
C TYR A 495 1.09 4.36 -11.89
N GLY A 496 1.66 3.26 -11.40
CA GLY A 496 2.74 3.27 -10.41
C GLY A 496 3.98 4.03 -10.87
N CYS A 497 4.38 3.82 -12.13
CA CYS A 497 5.69 4.21 -12.67
C CYS A 497 5.71 5.43 -13.57
N ARG A 498 4.54 5.98 -13.93
CA ARG A 498 4.43 7.13 -14.83
C ARG A 498 5.13 8.37 -14.27
N LYS A 499 6.31 8.69 -14.78
CA LYS A 499 7.03 9.94 -14.46
C LYS A 499 6.13 11.13 -14.83
N ARG A 500 6.02 12.09 -13.91
CA ARG A 500 5.20 13.30 -14.06
C ARG A 500 6.03 14.46 -14.59
#